data_AF-A0A9X8E4B1-F1
#
_entry.id   AF-A0A9X8E4B1-F1
#
_cell.length_a   1.000
_cell.length_b   1.000
_cell.length_c   1.000
_cell.angle_alpha   90.00
_cell.angle_beta   90.00
_cell.angle_gamma   90.00
#
_symmetry.space_group_name_H-M   'P 1'
#
loop_
_entity.id
_entity.type
_entity.pdbx_description
1 polymer ?
#
loop_
_entity_poly.entity_id
_entity_poly.type
_entity_poly.pdbx_seq_one_letter_code
_entity_poly.pdbx_strand_id
1 'polypeptide(L)'
;MLVRWVEFDSQITLEEIKDRFMLDLEIEVSKSTLHRELDKRVYTFKSVHYEPLQMNDPTFKGKRREYVQQLRDLLGQGKIPIWIDETNFNLFTSRTKARSLRGRRAVFIRGGTQKGKNLHVIGAISTTNSQTWSVQATRCE
;
A
#
# COMPACT_ATOMS: atom_id res chain seq x y z
N MET A 1 -11.69 -21.05 -13.98
CA MET A 1 -11.13 -21.47 -12.67
C MET A 1 -9.95 -20.58 -12.28
N LEU A 2 -8.85 -20.62 -13.04
CA LEU A 2 -7.67 -19.75 -12.89
C LEU A 2 -8.01 -18.26 -12.67
N VAL A 3 -8.87 -17.70 -13.52
CA VAL A 3 -9.28 -16.29 -13.45
C VAL A 3 -9.99 -15.96 -12.14
N ARG A 4 -10.91 -16.82 -11.70
CA ARG A 4 -11.65 -16.63 -10.44
C ARG A 4 -10.71 -16.56 -9.23
N TRP A 5 -9.65 -17.37 -9.23
CA TRP A 5 -8.66 -17.32 -8.15
C TRP A 5 -7.88 -16.01 -8.15
N VAL A 6 -7.48 -15.52 -9.31
CA VAL A 6 -6.77 -14.23 -9.45
C VAL A 6 -7.67 -13.03 -9.15
N GLU A 7 -8.97 -13.12 -9.44
CA GLU A 7 -9.95 -12.08 -9.09
C GLU A 7 -10.27 -12.04 -7.60
N PHE A 8 -10.31 -13.20 -6.95
CA PHE A 8 -10.51 -13.32 -5.51
C PHE A 8 -9.28 -12.88 -4.73
N ASP A 9 -8.10 -13.35 -5.12
CA ASP A 9 -6.81 -12.97 -4.54
C ASP A 9 -5.82 -12.63 -5.65
N SER A 10 -5.58 -11.33 -5.82
CA SER A 10 -4.69 -10.84 -6.86
C SER A 10 -3.19 -11.02 -6.52
N GLN A 11 -2.84 -11.43 -5.31
CA GLN A 11 -1.46 -11.74 -4.94
C GLN A 11 -1.03 -13.17 -5.23
N ILE A 12 -1.97 -14.05 -5.55
CA ILE A 12 -1.70 -15.46 -5.77
C ILE A 12 -0.55 -15.64 -6.77
N THR A 13 0.45 -16.40 -6.35
CA THR A 13 1.65 -16.68 -7.14
C THR A 13 1.39 -17.77 -8.16
N LEU A 14 2.24 -17.85 -9.19
CA LEU A 14 2.17 -18.95 -10.16
C LEU A 14 2.47 -20.32 -9.53
N GLU A 15 3.21 -20.34 -8.41
CA GLU A 15 3.47 -21.57 -7.65
C GLU A 15 2.20 -22.00 -6.90
N GLU A 16 1.56 -21.10 -6.16
CA GLU A 16 0.32 -21.43 -5.45
C GLU A 16 -0.83 -21.81 -6.40
N ILE A 17 -0.91 -21.17 -7.58
CA ILE A 17 -1.84 -21.58 -8.63
C ILE A 17 -1.50 -23.00 -9.08
N LYS A 18 -0.23 -23.30 -9.36
CA LYS A 18 0.22 -24.64 -9.76
C LYS A 18 -0.13 -25.67 -8.70
N ASP A 19 0.11 -25.38 -7.43
CA ASP A 19 -0.20 -26.25 -6.30
C ASP A 19 -1.70 -26.52 -6.20
N ARG A 20 -2.55 -25.50 -6.41
CA ARG A 20 -4.01 -25.68 -6.47
C ARG A 20 -4.46 -26.53 -7.66
N PHE A 21 -3.83 -26.39 -8.83
CA PHE A 21 -4.12 -27.26 -9.97
C PHE A 21 -3.75 -28.73 -9.68
N MET A 22 -2.66 -28.96 -8.95
CA MET A 22 -2.27 -30.30 -8.52
C MET A 22 -3.22 -30.86 -7.45
N LEU A 23 -3.60 -30.05 -6.46
CA LEU A 23 -4.43 -30.49 -5.33
C LEU A 23 -5.91 -30.68 -5.70
N ASP A 24 -6.49 -29.74 -6.44
CA ASP A 24 -7.94 -29.74 -6.70
C ASP A 24 -8.31 -30.56 -7.96
N LEU A 25 -7.38 -30.73 -8.89
CA LEU A 25 -7.65 -31.30 -10.22
C LEU A 25 -6.68 -32.43 -10.61
N GLU A 26 -5.62 -32.69 -9.83
CA GLU A 26 -4.56 -33.66 -10.17
C GLU A 26 -3.85 -33.35 -11.52
N ILE A 27 -3.82 -32.08 -11.93
CA ILE A 27 -3.21 -31.65 -13.19
C ILE A 27 -1.88 -30.95 -12.92
N GLU A 28 -0.81 -31.49 -13.51
CA GLU A 28 0.50 -30.84 -13.49
C GLU A 28 0.61 -29.76 -14.56
N VAL A 29 0.76 -28.51 -14.12
CA VAL A 29 0.88 -27.35 -15.01
C VAL A 29 2.19 -26.62 -14.77
N SER A 30 2.91 -26.27 -15.84
CA SER A 30 4.11 -25.44 -15.73
C SER A 30 3.76 -23.98 -15.40
N LYS A 31 4.63 -23.29 -14.64
CA LYS A 31 4.51 -21.84 -14.41
C LYS A 31 4.44 -21.03 -15.71
N SER A 32 5.15 -21.47 -16.75
CA SER A 32 5.14 -20.82 -18.06
C SER A 32 3.78 -20.91 -18.75
N THR A 33 3.06 -22.02 -18.55
CA THR A 33 1.72 -22.24 -19.11
C THR A 33 0.73 -21.32 -18.40
N LEU A 34 0.77 -21.29 -17.07
CA LEU A 34 -0.05 -20.38 -16.26
C LEU A 34 0.21 -18.91 -16.62
N HIS A 35 1.47 -18.52 -16.79
CA HIS A 35 1.83 -17.18 -17.22
C HIS A 35 1.22 -16.83 -18.59
N ARG A 36 1.43 -17.67 -19.61
CA ARG A 36 0.88 -17.47 -20.95
C ARG A 36 -0.64 -17.38 -20.94
N GLU A 37 -1.28 -18.17 -20.10
CA GLU A 37 -2.72 -18.26 -20.00
C GLU A 37 -3.36 -17.06 -19.28
N LEU A 38 -2.62 -16.44 -18.34
CA LEU A 38 -2.97 -15.15 -17.75
C LEU A 38 -2.70 -13.98 -18.72
N ASP A 39 -1.60 -14.03 -19.46
CA ASP A 39 -1.20 -12.99 -20.40
C ASP A 39 -2.18 -12.90 -21.60
N LYS A 40 -2.61 -14.06 -22.14
CA LYS A 40 -3.70 -14.15 -23.13
C LYS A 40 -5.01 -13.48 -22.66
N ARG A 41 -5.26 -13.52 -21.35
CA ARG A 41 -6.43 -12.89 -20.71
C ARG A 41 -6.14 -11.46 -20.22
N VAL A 42 -4.99 -10.90 -20.59
CA VAL A 42 -4.59 -9.53 -20.30
C VAL A 42 -4.43 -9.25 -18.80
N TYR A 43 -4.05 -10.26 -18.01
CA TYR A 43 -3.61 -10.09 -16.63
C TYR A 43 -2.10 -9.79 -16.59
N THR A 44 -1.73 -8.72 -15.90
CA THR A 44 -0.35 -8.19 -15.88
C THR A 44 0.19 -8.05 -14.45
N PHE A 45 1.51 -8.13 -14.28
CA PHE A 45 2.14 -7.95 -12.97
C PHE A 45 2.25 -6.45 -12.63
N LYS A 46 1.76 -6.02 -11.46
CA LYS A 46 1.62 -4.59 -11.08
C LYS A 46 1.91 -4.34 -9.60
N SER A 47 2.35 -3.12 -9.28
CA SER A 47 2.52 -2.69 -7.88
C SER A 47 1.17 -2.61 -7.16
N VAL A 48 1.14 -3.09 -5.92
CA VAL A 48 -0.02 -3.00 -5.03
C VAL A 48 -0.08 -1.59 -4.47
N HIS A 49 -1.25 -0.96 -4.51
CA HIS A 49 -1.48 0.27 -3.76
C HIS A 49 -2.56 -0.06 -2.71
N TYR A 50 -2.42 0.44 -1.48
CA TYR A 50 -3.38 0.24 -0.39
C TYR A 50 -4.29 1.46 -0.28
N GLU A 51 -5.60 1.24 -0.24
CA GLU A 51 -6.61 2.30 -0.12
C GLU A 51 -7.22 2.28 1.29
N PRO A 52 -7.03 3.35 2.09
CA PRO A 52 -7.65 3.44 3.41
C PRO A 52 -9.18 3.61 3.27
N LEU A 53 -9.95 2.89 4.08
CA LEU A 53 -11.43 2.93 4.07
C LEU A 53 -12.00 4.35 4.26
N GLN A 54 -11.31 5.18 5.04
CA GLN A 54 -11.69 6.56 5.35
C GLN A 54 -11.44 7.54 4.20
N MET A 55 -10.78 7.12 3.12
CA MET A 55 -10.43 8.01 2.01
C MET A 55 -11.67 8.47 1.21
N ASN A 56 -12.68 7.61 1.10
CA ASN A 56 -13.85 7.82 0.23
C ASN A 56 -15.12 8.34 0.93
N ASP A 57 -15.11 8.45 2.26
CA ASP A 57 -16.27 8.92 3.02
C ASP A 57 -16.54 10.43 2.76
N PRO A 58 -17.80 10.83 2.43
CA PRO A 58 -18.15 12.22 2.12
C PRO A 58 -17.84 13.20 3.24
N THR A 59 -17.97 12.79 4.49
CA THR A 59 -17.72 13.61 5.68
C THR A 59 -16.24 13.99 5.75
N PHE A 60 -15.34 13.04 5.53
CA PHE A 60 -13.90 13.29 5.53
C PHE A 60 -13.47 14.11 4.31
N LYS A 61 -14.16 13.99 3.17
CA LYS A 61 -13.95 14.88 2.02
C LYS A 61 -14.33 16.32 2.34
N GLY A 62 -15.45 16.55 3.03
CA GLY A 62 -15.86 17.87 3.51
C GLY A 62 -14.82 18.49 4.45
N LYS A 63 -14.38 17.75 5.47
CA LYS A 63 -13.34 18.20 6.42
C LYS A 63 -12.01 18.55 5.73
N ARG A 64 -11.58 17.74 4.74
CA ARG A 64 -10.36 18.04 3.96
C ARG A 64 -10.50 19.35 3.16
N ARG A 65 -11.68 19.61 2.59
CA ARG A 65 -11.94 20.86 1.85
C ARG A 65 -11.85 22.08 2.78
N GLU A 66 -12.51 22.02 3.93
CA GLU A 66 -12.50 23.11 4.92
C GLU A 66 -11.08 23.39 5.42
N TYR A 67 -10.33 22.33 5.76
CA TYR A 67 -8.93 22.44 6.17
C TYR A 67 -8.07 23.14 5.11
N VAL A 68 -8.18 22.74 3.84
CA VAL A 68 -7.41 23.35 2.74
C VAL A 68 -7.77 24.83 2.55
N GLN A 69 -9.04 25.20 2.73
CA GLN A 69 -9.46 26.60 2.64
C GLN A 69 -8.80 27.43 3.75
N GLN A 70 -8.90 26.99 5.00
CA GLN A 70 -8.30 27.67 6.15
C GLN A 70 -6.78 27.79 6.00
N LEU A 71 -6.11 26.71 5.56
CA LEU A 71 -4.68 26.71 5.32
C LEU A 71 -4.29 27.75 4.26
N ARG A 72 -5.04 27.85 3.15
CA ARG A 72 -4.78 28.85 2.11
C ARG A 72 -4.95 30.28 2.61
N ASP A 73 -5.96 30.53 3.44
CA ASP A 73 -6.18 31.86 4.01
C ASP A 73 -5.02 32.27 4.93
N LEU A 74 -4.50 31.33 5.73
CA LEU A 74 -3.33 31.55 6.60
C LEU A 74 -2.04 31.75 5.78
N LEU A 75 -1.86 31.01 4.68
CA LEU A 75 -0.74 31.22 3.75
C LEU A 75 -0.84 32.59 3.07
N GLY A 76 -2.04 33.02 2.68
CA GLY A 76 -2.30 34.36 2.12
C GLY A 76 -1.99 35.50 3.10
N GLN A 77 -2.06 35.24 4.40
CA GLN A 77 -1.63 36.17 5.47
C GLN A 77 -0.11 36.16 5.70
N GLY A 78 0.66 35.38 4.93
CA GLY A 78 2.11 35.27 5.07
C GLY A 78 2.57 34.37 6.22
N LYS A 79 1.67 33.57 6.82
CA LYS A 79 2.07 32.60 7.85
C LYS A 79 2.80 31.43 7.21
N ILE A 80 3.86 30.97 7.86
CA ILE A 80 4.67 29.84 7.41
C ILE A 80 4.23 28.59 8.18
N PRO A 81 3.73 27.54 7.51
CA PRO A 81 3.32 26.32 8.19
C PRO A 81 4.53 25.52 8.66
N ILE A 82 4.43 24.97 9.86
CA ILE A 82 5.32 23.92 10.36
C ILE A 82 4.52 22.63 10.39
N TRP A 83 4.98 21.64 9.63
CA TRP A 83 4.37 20.32 9.55
C TRP A 83 5.03 19.42 10.58
N ILE A 84 4.26 18.88 11.51
CA ILE A 84 4.74 17.96 12.53
C ILE A 84 4.04 16.63 12.30
N ASP A 85 4.81 15.55 12.26
CA ASP A 85 4.25 14.21 12.13
C ASP A 85 5.05 13.20 12.95
N GLU A 86 4.35 12.14 13.37
CA GLU A 86 4.94 10.97 14.01
C GLU A 86 4.74 9.77 13.08
N THR A 87 5.83 9.10 12.75
CA THR A 87 5.78 7.85 11.99
C THR A 87 6.45 6.71 12.74
N ASN A 88 5.76 5.57 12.72
CA ASN A 88 6.23 4.32 13.29
C ASN A 88 6.83 3.46 12.17
N PHE A 89 8.14 3.30 12.19
CA PHE A 89 8.82 2.37 11.29
C PHE A 89 8.86 1.00 11.94
N ASN A 90 8.01 0.11 11.47
CA ASN A 90 8.16 -1.31 11.80
C ASN A 90 9.33 -1.86 10.98
N LEU A 91 10.36 -2.34 11.68
CA LEU A 91 11.58 -2.91 11.09
C LEU A 91 11.32 -4.33 10.56
N PHE A 92 10.30 -4.49 9.73
CA PHE A 92 9.97 -5.73 9.02
C PHE A 92 10.07 -5.51 7.51
N THR A 93 10.42 -6.57 6.79
CA THR A 93 10.49 -6.56 5.33
C THR A 93 9.25 -7.24 4.75
N SER A 94 8.66 -6.66 3.71
CA SER A 94 7.54 -7.27 2.97
C SER A 94 7.71 -7.12 1.46
N ARG A 95 7.05 -7.98 0.69
CA ARG A 95 7.11 -7.91 -0.77
C ARG A 95 6.24 -6.75 -1.30
N THR A 96 6.81 -5.94 -2.19
CA THR A 96 6.19 -4.71 -2.73
C THR A 96 5.45 -4.90 -4.06
N LYS A 97 5.51 -6.09 -4.68
CA LYS A 97 4.96 -6.32 -6.02
C LYS A 97 4.02 -7.54 -6.08
N ALA A 98 2.91 -7.44 -6.82
CA ALA A 98 1.90 -8.50 -6.99
C ALA A 98 1.24 -8.49 -8.41
N ARG A 99 0.12 -9.19 -8.65
CA ARG A 99 -0.54 -9.32 -9.99
C ARG A 99 -1.93 -8.69 -10.01
N SER A 100 -2.40 -8.19 -11.18
CA SER A 100 -3.79 -7.74 -11.38
C SER A 100 -4.14 -7.60 -12.88
N LEU A 101 -5.42 -7.50 -13.25
CA LEU A 101 -5.83 -7.24 -14.63
C LEU A 101 -5.18 -5.96 -15.18
N ARG A 102 -4.84 -5.89 -16.48
CA ARG A 102 -4.43 -4.62 -17.12
C ARG A 102 -5.55 -3.58 -16.93
N GLY A 103 -5.18 -2.34 -16.66
CA GLY A 103 -6.10 -1.30 -16.16
C GLY A 103 -6.59 -1.42 -14.70
N ARG A 104 -6.41 -2.55 -13.99
CA ARG A 104 -6.79 -2.72 -12.57
C ARG A 104 -5.60 -2.80 -11.61
N ARG A 105 -5.87 -2.67 -10.31
CA ARG A 105 -4.88 -2.61 -9.23
C ARG A 105 -4.75 -3.95 -8.51
N ALA A 106 -3.55 -4.31 -8.09
CA ALA A 106 -3.31 -5.49 -7.27
C ALA A 106 -3.61 -5.17 -5.80
N VAL A 107 -4.36 -6.03 -5.12
CA VAL A 107 -4.84 -5.93 -3.73
C VAL A 107 -4.53 -7.24 -2.98
N PHE A 108 -4.01 -7.13 -1.76
CA PHE A 108 -3.74 -8.24 -0.84
C PHE A 108 -4.49 -8.06 0.47
N ILE A 109 -5.07 -9.14 0.98
CA ILE A 109 -5.66 -9.15 2.31
C ILE A 109 -4.64 -9.78 3.27
N ARG A 110 -4.06 -8.97 4.16
CA ARG A 110 -3.09 -9.45 5.15
C ARG A 110 -3.78 -10.14 6.33
N GLY A 111 -3.33 -11.36 6.65
CA GLY A 111 -3.68 -12.08 7.87
C GLY A 111 -2.88 -11.57 9.07
N GLY A 112 -3.36 -10.51 9.71
CA GLY A 112 -2.86 -10.02 10.99
C GLY A 112 -1.58 -9.18 10.96
N THR A 113 -1.26 -8.59 12.12
CA THR A 113 -0.16 -7.63 12.31
C THR A 113 1.17 -8.36 12.48
N GLN A 114 2.14 -8.13 11.57
CA GLN A 114 3.50 -8.66 11.75
C GLN A 114 4.21 -7.88 12.87
N LYS A 115 4.44 -8.54 14.02
CA LYS A 115 5.17 -7.97 15.15
C LYS A 115 6.68 -7.92 14.84
N GLY A 116 7.17 -6.75 14.43
CA GLY A 116 8.60 -6.42 14.38
C GLY A 116 8.95 -5.36 15.43
N LYS A 117 10.24 -5.07 15.61
CA LYS A 117 10.68 -3.93 16.44
C LYS A 117 10.24 -2.63 15.75
N ASN A 118 9.68 -1.70 16.52
CA ASN A 118 9.22 -0.41 16.00
C ASN A 118 10.20 0.69 16.37
N LEU A 119 10.51 1.54 15.40
CA LEU A 119 11.24 2.79 15.59
C LEU A 119 10.23 3.95 15.49
N HIS A 120 10.12 4.71 16.57
CA HIS A 120 9.29 5.92 16.62
C HIS A 120 10.13 7.11 16.18
N VAL A 121 9.65 7.85 15.18
CA VAL A 121 10.30 9.07 14.68
C VAL A 121 9.28 10.19 14.68
N ILE A 122 9.58 11.25 15.42
CA ILE A 122 8.84 12.51 15.39
C ILE A 122 9.70 13.54 14.66
N GLY A 123 9.11 14.22 13.69
CA GLY A 123 9.80 15.23 12.89
C GLY A 123 8.94 16.46 12.67
N ALA A 124 9.60 17.60 12.53
CA ALA A 124 8.98 18.86 12.12
C ALA A 124 9.69 19.39 10.86
N ILE A 125 8.93 19.87 9.88
CA ILE A 125 9.45 20.44 8.64
C ILE A 125 8.74 21.75 8.28
N SER A 126 9.48 22.70 7.74
CA SER A 126 8.99 24.00 7.27
C SER A 126 9.65 24.36 5.94
N THR A 127 9.03 25.26 5.19
CA THR A 127 9.49 25.72 3.87
C THR A 127 10.70 26.67 3.97
N THR A 128 11.01 27.18 5.17
CA THR A 128 12.14 28.11 5.37
C THR A 128 13.43 27.34 5.65
N ASN A 129 14.48 27.68 4.92
CA ASN A 129 15.72 26.92 4.70
C ASN A 129 16.69 26.74 5.90
N SER A 130 16.21 26.65 7.14
CA SER A 130 17.02 26.25 8.30
C SER A 130 16.44 24.96 8.89
N GLN A 131 16.81 23.83 8.27
CA GLN A 131 16.40 22.50 8.69
C GLN A 131 17.05 22.13 10.03
N THR A 132 16.43 22.50 11.14
CA THR A 132 16.74 21.88 12.43
C THR A 132 16.00 20.55 12.49
N TRP A 133 16.68 19.47 12.11
CA TRP A 133 16.20 18.11 12.34
C TRP A 133 16.46 17.76 13.81
N SER A 134 15.45 17.83 14.67
CA SER A 134 15.50 17.14 15.96
C SER A 134 14.80 15.79 15.80
N VAL A 135 15.55 14.77 15.38
CA VAL A 135 15.07 13.39 15.43
C VAL A 135 15.29 12.89 16.86
N GLN A 136 14.24 12.93 17.69
CA GLN A 136 14.21 12.15 18.92
C GLN A 136 13.74 10.73 18.56
N ALA A 137 14.70 9.86 18.27
CA ALA A 137 14.46 8.43 18.11
C ALA A 137 14.47 7.79 19.50
N THR A 138 13.29 7.59 20.08
CA THR A 138 13.17 6.84 21.33
C THR A 138 12.95 5.38 20.99
N ARG A 139 13.82 4.51 21.50
CA ARG A 139 13.64 3.06 21.43
C ARG A 139 12.54 2.68 22.42
N CYS A 140 11.40 2.19 21.94
CA CYS A 140 10.46 1.49 22.80
C CYS A 140 11.02 0.08 23.08
N GLU A 141 11.28 -0.22 24.36
CA GLU A 141 11.66 -1.56 24.83
C GLU A 141 10.52 -2.56 24.70
#